data_AF-A0A5I2X3Z1-F1
#
_entry.id   AF-A0A5I2X3Z1-F1
#
_cell.length_a   1.000
_cell.length_b   1.000
_cell.length_c   1.000
_cell.angle_alpha   90.00
_cell.angle_beta   90.00
_cell.angle_gamma   90.00
#
_symmetry.space_group_name_H-M   'P 1'
#
loop_
_entity.id
_entity.type
_entity.pdbx_description
1 polymer ?
#
loop_
_entity_poly.entity_id
_entity_poly.type
_entity_poly.pdbx_seq_one_letter_code
_entity_poly.pdbx_strand_id
1 'polypeptide(L)'
;MSHISNRGSVILEVILTIAVLGMIMLTAANYARKEIEKAHRQNISDIIATEVSSFLSFVNRYELDVYKADGNTEKRINPLYDIPSPGTPDTRPDYYKNRIKTKMDDDAPNDLSSFINWSKYSGSSERNFFLDSACGGTGANSIPVNRTSGLNFVDQFLSCERKWENSEFDIDRVDLFGDDKNISIKRVDFYLAFNEITEGHSFEFFNYISNLEKAFDKAGYFISGAYLISRNKNGAPEDWKLVKNGVSAVDVMKPDDYNFLSQLSRNRQYGIRLSMKSDGMNLKADGSVNAEKLCWNTDDDIPVVCIASNYDMLSVTTADGNAASISANDLIIYNGEGVNADGSTYKKYSTVPVTDYITLAGETKQPDNYLGNVDAETGFYSFDIRQCPLNPETGLGLNPRIAVALSSFIGEPLDNNKLKADLGTLNSNRTELSKINRVDEVNAVVIQANQSKGKWLISATMALTNETNGAYSLINPKSLSLVVTTWCSTEVQDVTTP
;
A
#
# COMPACT_ATOMS: atom_id res chain seq x y z
N MET A 1 -77.89 -28.38 -22.55
CA MET A 1 -77.08 -27.25 -22.01
C MET A 1 -75.72 -27.31 -22.68
N SER A 2 -75.40 -26.30 -23.48
CA SER A 2 -74.24 -26.25 -24.38
C SER A 2 -72.93 -26.03 -23.63
N HIS A 3 -71.96 -26.92 -23.86
CA HIS A 3 -70.55 -26.66 -23.63
C HIS A 3 -70.06 -25.56 -24.58
N ILE A 4 -69.64 -24.41 -24.05
CA ILE A 4 -68.90 -23.39 -24.81
C ILE A 4 -67.59 -23.06 -24.06
N SER A 5 -66.49 -23.48 -24.71
CA SER A 5 -65.15 -22.88 -24.78
C SER A 5 -64.43 -22.41 -23.51
N ASN A 6 -63.64 -23.30 -22.91
CA ASN A 6 -62.49 -22.97 -22.05
C ASN A 6 -61.14 -23.02 -22.79
N ARG A 7 -61.12 -23.25 -24.11
CA ARG A 7 -59.88 -23.38 -24.90
C ARG A 7 -59.31 -22.03 -25.37
N GLY A 8 -60.13 -20.97 -25.46
CA GLY A 8 -59.68 -19.64 -25.88
C GLY A 8 -58.88 -18.88 -24.81
N SER A 9 -59.22 -19.06 -23.52
CA SER A 9 -58.57 -18.36 -22.40
C SER A 9 -57.14 -18.86 -22.16
N VAL A 10 -56.91 -20.17 -22.24
CA VAL A 10 -55.60 -20.78 -21.95
C VAL A 10 -54.57 -20.48 -23.05
N ILE A 11 -55.00 -20.43 -24.32
CA ILE A 11 -54.10 -20.11 -25.44
C ILE A 11 -53.66 -18.65 -25.39
N LEU A 12 -54.58 -17.73 -25.06
CA LEU A 12 -54.26 -16.30 -24.95
C LEU A 12 -53.25 -16.04 -23.83
N GLU A 13 -53.41 -16.70 -22.68
CA GLU A 13 -52.54 -16.55 -21.51
C GLU A 13 -51.13 -17.09 -21.76
N VAL A 14 -51.01 -18.21 -22.49
CA VAL A 14 -49.70 -18.76 -22.92
C VAL A 14 -49.00 -17.84 -23.92
N ILE A 15 -49.71 -17.28 -24.90
CA ILE A 15 -49.13 -16.32 -25.87
C ILE A 15 -48.66 -15.05 -25.15
N LEU A 16 -49.47 -14.52 -24.22
CA LEU A 16 -49.12 -13.32 -23.46
C LEU A 16 -47.89 -13.56 -22.58
N THR A 17 -47.79 -14.74 -21.96
CA THR A 17 -46.64 -15.12 -21.13
C THR A 17 -45.35 -15.25 -21.95
N ILE A 18 -45.41 -15.88 -23.14
CA ILE A 18 -44.25 -16.00 -24.03
C ILE A 18 -43.82 -14.62 -24.54
N ALA A 19 -44.76 -13.73 -24.87
CA ALA A 19 -44.45 -12.37 -25.29
C ALA A 19 -43.77 -11.55 -24.18
N VAL A 20 -44.28 -11.64 -22.94
CA VAL A 20 -43.67 -10.96 -21.78
C VAL A 20 -42.28 -11.51 -21.47
N LEU A 21 -42.11 -12.84 -21.48
CA LEU A 21 -40.79 -13.47 -21.29
C LEU A 21 -39.81 -13.07 -22.41
N GLY A 22 -40.27 -13.03 -23.66
CA GLY A 22 -39.47 -12.55 -24.79
C GLY A 22 -39.03 -11.10 -24.62
N MET A 23 -39.93 -10.21 -24.18
CA MET A 23 -39.59 -8.81 -23.88
C MET A 23 -38.57 -8.70 -22.74
N ILE A 24 -38.72 -9.46 -21.66
CA ILE A 24 -37.78 -9.47 -20.54
C ILE A 24 -36.41 -9.98 -21.00
N MET A 25 -36.33 -11.07 -21.76
CA MET A 25 -35.07 -11.59 -22.29
C MET A 25 -34.39 -10.60 -23.24
N LEU A 26 -35.14 -9.90 -24.10
CA LEU A 26 -34.61 -8.84 -24.96
C LEU A 26 -34.01 -7.69 -24.14
N THR A 27 -34.70 -7.26 -23.07
CA THR A 27 -34.17 -6.21 -22.19
C THR A 27 -32.92 -6.66 -21.44
N ALA A 28 -32.88 -7.89 -20.95
CA ALA A 28 -31.71 -8.46 -20.27
C ALA A 28 -30.52 -8.64 -21.23
N ALA A 29 -30.76 -9.09 -22.46
CA ALA A 29 -29.72 -9.21 -23.48
C ALA A 29 -29.15 -7.84 -23.88
N ASN A 30 -30.00 -6.83 -24.03
CA ASN A 30 -29.55 -5.46 -24.30
C ASN A 30 -28.77 -4.86 -23.13
N TYR A 31 -29.19 -5.15 -21.89
CA TYR A 31 -28.44 -4.75 -20.70
C TYR A 31 -27.07 -5.41 -20.65
N ALA A 32 -26.99 -6.72 -20.87
CA ALA A 32 -25.72 -7.46 -20.90
C ALA A 32 -24.79 -6.93 -21.99
N ARG A 33 -25.30 -6.64 -23.19
CA ARG A 33 -24.51 -6.02 -24.28
C ARG A 33 -23.94 -4.66 -23.86
N LYS A 34 -24.76 -3.78 -23.26
CA LYS A 34 -24.30 -2.46 -22.79
C LYS A 34 -23.19 -2.57 -21.74
N GLU A 35 -23.30 -3.52 -20.80
CA GLU A 35 -22.27 -3.74 -19.79
C GLU A 35 -20.97 -4.29 -20.41
N ILE A 36 -21.06 -5.24 -21.35
CA ILE A 36 -19.88 -5.76 -22.07
C ILE A 36 -19.19 -4.65 -22.86
N GLU A 37 -19.95 -3.85 -23.61
CA GLU A 37 -19.40 -2.74 -24.39
C GLU A 37 -18.75 -1.69 -23.49
N LYS A 38 -19.36 -1.36 -22.34
CA LYS A 38 -18.79 -0.42 -21.38
C LYS A 38 -17.49 -0.95 -20.79
N ALA A 39 -17.45 -2.22 -20.40
CA ALA A 39 -16.24 -2.87 -19.90
C ALA A 39 -15.14 -2.92 -20.97
N HIS A 40 -15.50 -3.22 -22.22
CA HIS A 40 -14.56 -3.19 -23.36
C HIS A 40 -13.97 -1.80 -23.57
N ARG A 41 -14.80 -0.75 -23.61
CA ARG A 41 -14.32 0.64 -23.74
C ARG A 41 -13.41 1.05 -22.60
N GLN A 42 -13.73 0.66 -21.36
CA GLN A 42 -12.86 0.92 -20.22
C GLN A 42 -11.54 0.17 -20.34
N ASN A 43 -11.55 -1.10 -20.76
CA ASN A 43 -10.33 -1.89 -20.94
C ASN A 43 -9.41 -1.28 -22.01
N ILE A 44 -9.94 -0.88 -23.18
CA ILE A 44 -9.14 -0.19 -24.20
C ILE A 44 -8.59 1.13 -23.66
N SER A 45 -9.41 1.90 -22.92
CA SER A 45 -8.96 3.15 -22.32
C SER A 45 -7.85 2.95 -21.29
N ASP A 46 -7.95 1.91 -20.45
CA ASP A 46 -6.93 1.53 -19.46
C ASP A 46 -5.61 1.11 -20.15
N ILE A 47 -5.69 0.37 -21.26
CA ILE A 47 -4.52 -0.02 -22.06
C ILE A 47 -3.82 1.22 -22.64
N ILE A 48 -4.57 2.13 -23.27
CA ILE A 48 -4.03 3.37 -23.85
C ILE A 48 -3.43 4.25 -22.74
N ALA A 49 -4.14 4.42 -21.63
CA ALA A 49 -3.65 5.22 -20.50
C ALA A 49 -2.36 4.63 -19.91
N THR A 50 -2.26 3.30 -19.81
CA THR A 50 -1.04 2.62 -19.35
C THR A 50 0.13 2.92 -20.27
N GLU A 51 -0.03 2.78 -21.59
CA GLU A 51 1.04 3.06 -22.56
C GLU A 51 1.50 4.52 -22.52
N VAL A 52 0.55 5.47 -22.49
CA VAL A 52 0.82 6.90 -22.43
C VAL A 52 1.52 7.27 -21.11
N SER A 53 0.99 6.82 -19.97
CA SER A 53 1.59 7.07 -18.65
C SER A 53 2.97 6.47 -18.50
N SER A 54 3.19 5.26 -19.02
CA SER A 54 4.50 4.62 -19.08
C SER A 54 5.53 5.43 -19.86
N PHE A 55 5.16 5.95 -21.03
CA PHE A 55 6.07 6.81 -21.80
C PHE A 55 6.33 8.14 -21.09
N LEU A 56 5.32 8.74 -20.47
CA LEU A 56 5.50 9.95 -19.66
C LEU A 56 6.45 9.71 -18.49
N SER A 57 6.35 8.56 -17.80
CA SER A 57 7.28 8.17 -16.74
C SER A 57 8.72 8.09 -17.24
N PHE A 58 8.94 7.62 -18.48
CA PHE A 58 10.27 7.66 -19.11
C PHE A 58 10.71 9.10 -19.40
N VAL A 59 9.85 9.91 -20.03
CA VAL A 59 10.13 11.31 -20.38
C VAL A 59 10.52 12.13 -19.16
N ASN A 60 9.87 11.90 -18.02
CA ASN A 60 10.02 12.75 -16.85
C ASN A 60 11.22 12.35 -15.96
N ARG A 61 11.99 11.33 -16.34
CA ARG A 61 13.24 10.95 -15.66
C ARG A 61 14.45 11.53 -16.39
N TYR A 62 15.22 12.36 -15.69
CA TYR A 62 16.48 12.89 -16.21
C TYR A 62 17.58 11.82 -16.27
N GLU A 63 17.63 10.96 -15.25
CA GLU A 63 18.51 9.79 -15.17
C GLU A 63 17.69 8.50 -15.10
N LEU A 64 18.22 7.45 -15.71
CA LEU A 64 17.64 6.12 -15.78
C LEU A 64 18.57 5.15 -15.06
N ASP A 65 18.01 4.32 -14.18
CA ASP A 65 18.72 3.20 -13.58
C ASP A 65 18.76 2.04 -14.59
N VAL A 66 19.97 1.56 -14.89
CA VAL A 66 20.22 0.48 -15.84
C VAL A 66 21.15 -0.59 -15.27
N TYR A 67 20.94 -1.84 -15.66
CA TYR A 67 21.84 -2.94 -15.33
C TYR A 67 23.08 -2.93 -16.21
N LYS A 68 24.24 -3.08 -15.57
CA LYS A 68 25.50 -3.41 -16.22
C LYS A 68 25.57 -4.90 -16.55
N ALA A 69 26.56 -5.26 -17.38
CA ALA A 69 26.83 -6.65 -17.73
C ALA A 69 27.24 -7.53 -16.53
N ASP A 70 27.73 -6.93 -15.44
CA ASP A 70 28.10 -7.64 -14.20
C ASP A 70 26.91 -7.83 -13.22
N GLY A 71 25.72 -7.32 -13.56
CA GLY A 71 24.51 -7.38 -12.74
C GLY A 71 24.33 -6.22 -11.76
N ASN A 72 25.32 -5.32 -11.61
CA ASN A 72 25.17 -4.11 -10.80
C ASN A 72 24.38 -3.03 -11.54
N THR A 73 23.80 -2.08 -10.81
CA THR A 73 23.07 -0.94 -11.39
C THR A 73 23.99 0.27 -11.59
N GLU A 74 23.74 1.05 -12.64
CA GLU A 74 24.28 2.40 -12.82
C GLU A 74 23.20 3.38 -13.25
N LYS A 75 23.44 4.66 -12.96
CA LYS A 75 22.65 5.75 -13.50
C LYS A 75 23.20 6.18 -14.85
N ARG A 76 22.33 6.31 -15.85
CA ARG A 76 22.65 6.92 -17.13
C ARG A 76 21.72 8.08 -17.42
N ILE A 77 22.24 9.12 -18.07
CA ILE A 77 21.42 10.22 -18.54
C ILE A 77 20.42 9.67 -19.56
N ASN A 78 19.16 10.07 -19.43
CA ASN A 78 18.13 9.70 -20.38
C ASN A 78 18.50 10.22 -21.78
N PRO A 79 18.44 9.39 -22.84
CA PRO A 79 18.74 9.80 -24.20
C PRO A 79 18.00 11.05 -24.69
N LEU A 80 16.81 11.34 -24.12
CA LEU A 80 16.06 12.58 -24.39
C LEU A 80 16.81 13.84 -23.96
N TYR A 81 17.65 13.75 -22.93
CA TYR A 81 18.36 14.86 -22.28
C TYR A 81 19.89 14.81 -22.46
N ASP A 82 20.43 13.74 -23.05
CA ASP A 82 21.88 13.52 -23.21
C ASP A 82 22.50 14.39 -24.33
N ILE A 83 22.88 15.62 -23.99
CA ILE A 83 23.44 16.59 -24.95
C ILE A 83 24.94 16.32 -25.15
N PRO A 84 25.43 16.26 -26.39
CA PRO A 84 26.86 16.33 -26.65
C PRO A 84 27.47 17.63 -26.09
N SER A 85 28.75 17.56 -25.68
CA SER A 85 29.47 18.73 -25.19
C SER A 85 29.52 19.86 -26.24
N PRO A 86 29.59 21.14 -25.81
CA PRO A 86 29.64 22.28 -26.72
C PRO A 86 30.72 22.12 -27.81
N GLY A 87 30.33 22.30 -29.07
CA GLY A 87 31.22 22.13 -30.24
C GLY A 87 31.21 20.73 -30.86
N THR A 88 30.49 19.77 -30.27
CA THR A 88 30.33 18.41 -30.82
C THR A 88 29.00 18.30 -31.59
N PRO A 89 28.97 17.78 -32.83
CA PRO A 89 27.73 17.55 -33.55
C PRO A 89 26.79 16.59 -32.81
N ASP A 90 25.50 16.91 -32.72
CA ASP A 90 24.50 16.01 -32.14
C ASP A 90 24.09 14.91 -33.12
N THR A 91 24.74 13.76 -32.95
CA THR A 91 24.52 12.54 -33.73
C THR A 91 23.35 11.71 -33.24
N ARG A 92 22.65 12.13 -32.17
CA ARG A 92 21.47 11.40 -31.71
C ARG A 92 20.38 11.41 -32.79
N PRO A 93 19.61 10.33 -32.88
CA PRO A 93 18.42 10.28 -33.70
C PRO A 93 17.41 11.39 -33.36
N ASP A 94 16.68 11.83 -34.39
CA ASP A 94 15.71 12.92 -34.33
C ASP A 94 14.62 12.69 -33.27
N TYR A 95 14.16 11.44 -33.09
CA TYR A 95 13.17 11.06 -32.08
C TYR A 95 13.63 11.26 -30.63
N TYR A 96 14.92 11.44 -30.35
CA TYR A 96 15.40 11.81 -29.01
C TYR A 96 15.54 13.33 -28.81
N LYS A 97 15.98 14.06 -29.84
CA LYS A 97 16.38 15.47 -29.71
C LYS A 97 15.34 16.48 -30.17
N ASN A 98 14.43 16.10 -31.08
CA ASN A 98 13.52 17.07 -31.68
C ASN A 98 12.45 17.51 -30.70
N ARG A 99 12.10 18.80 -30.79
CA ARG A 99 11.07 19.46 -29.98
C ARG A 99 10.20 20.33 -30.88
N ILE A 100 8.89 20.11 -30.83
CA ILE A 100 7.93 20.97 -31.53
C ILE A 100 7.72 22.27 -30.75
N LYS A 101 7.39 23.34 -31.47
CA LYS A 101 7.07 24.67 -30.91
C LYS A 101 5.60 25.06 -31.13
N THR A 102 4.80 24.17 -31.71
CA THR A 102 3.38 24.39 -31.99
C THR A 102 2.55 24.41 -30.70
N LYS A 103 1.60 25.34 -30.62
CA LYS A 103 0.69 25.42 -29.46
C LYS A 103 -0.29 24.26 -29.44
N MET A 104 -1.03 24.16 -28.34
CA MET A 104 -1.99 23.06 -28.13
C MET A 104 -3.15 23.11 -29.14
N ASP A 105 -3.45 24.29 -29.67
CA ASP A 105 -4.53 24.63 -30.58
C ASP A 105 -4.04 24.90 -32.03
N ASP A 106 -2.75 24.69 -32.30
CA ASP A 106 -2.16 24.77 -33.63
C ASP A 106 -2.16 23.40 -34.33
N ASP A 107 -2.23 23.41 -35.67
CA ASP A 107 -2.07 22.19 -36.46
C ASP A 107 -0.71 21.52 -36.21
N ALA A 108 -0.68 20.20 -36.35
CA ALA A 108 0.54 19.42 -36.19
C ALA A 108 1.56 19.79 -37.28
N PRO A 109 2.87 19.82 -36.97
CA PRO A 109 3.89 19.96 -37.99
C PRO A 109 3.82 18.80 -38.99
N ASN A 110 3.89 19.12 -40.28
CA ASN A 110 3.88 18.16 -41.39
C ASN A 110 5.31 17.82 -41.82
N ASP A 111 6.09 17.25 -40.90
CA ASP A 111 7.47 16.81 -41.15
C ASP A 111 7.75 15.56 -40.33
N LEU A 112 8.19 14.48 -40.98
CA LEU A 112 8.52 13.19 -40.34
C LEU A 112 9.61 13.31 -39.28
N SER A 113 10.52 14.28 -39.40
CA SER A 113 11.55 14.50 -38.38
C SER A 113 11.00 15.14 -37.10
N SER A 114 9.86 15.82 -37.18
CA SER A 114 9.36 16.66 -36.07
C SER A 114 8.68 15.88 -34.95
N PHE A 115 8.44 14.58 -35.13
CA PHE A 115 7.69 13.75 -34.21
C PHE A 115 8.26 12.35 -34.09
N ILE A 116 7.81 11.63 -33.06
CA ILE A 116 8.15 10.23 -32.85
C ILE A 116 7.07 9.37 -33.51
N ASN A 117 7.47 8.61 -34.52
CA ASN A 117 6.57 7.69 -35.21
C ASN A 117 6.24 6.48 -34.33
N TRP A 118 5.03 6.47 -33.79
CA TRP A 118 4.57 5.44 -32.86
C TRP A 118 3.81 4.29 -33.57
N SER A 119 3.50 4.48 -34.86
CA SER A 119 2.69 3.58 -35.69
C SER A 119 3.23 2.15 -35.83
N LYS A 120 2.46 1.29 -36.53
CA LYS A 120 2.52 -0.18 -36.55
C LYS A 120 3.90 -0.85 -36.61
N TYR A 121 3.94 -2.09 -36.11
CA TYR A 121 5.07 -3.03 -36.01
C TYR A 121 5.72 -3.31 -37.38
N SER A 122 6.45 -2.33 -37.86
CA SER A 122 7.30 -2.42 -39.03
C SER A 122 8.67 -1.86 -38.64
N GLY A 123 9.68 -2.13 -39.47
CA GLY A 123 11.01 -1.54 -39.33
C GLY A 123 11.05 -0.01 -39.49
N SER A 124 9.99 0.74 -39.19
CA SER A 124 10.00 2.20 -39.14
C SER A 124 9.41 2.76 -37.86
N SER A 125 8.88 1.92 -36.95
CA SER A 125 8.37 2.42 -35.68
C SER A 125 9.50 2.83 -34.75
N GLU A 126 9.43 4.07 -34.27
CA GLU A 126 10.41 4.68 -33.38
C GLU A 126 10.09 4.42 -31.91
N ARG A 127 8.85 4.00 -31.60
CA ARG A 127 8.47 3.47 -30.27
C ARG A 127 9.50 2.48 -29.73
N ASN A 128 10.02 1.62 -30.60
CA ASN A 128 10.89 0.52 -30.19
C ASN A 128 12.19 1.02 -29.53
N PHE A 129 12.67 2.22 -29.88
CA PHE A 129 13.86 2.80 -29.27
C PHE A 129 13.65 3.24 -27.82
N PHE A 130 12.41 3.23 -27.32
CA PHE A 130 12.08 3.49 -25.91
C PHE A 130 11.82 2.20 -25.12
N LEU A 131 11.97 1.03 -25.76
CA LEU A 131 11.85 -0.27 -25.11
C LEU A 131 13.16 -0.70 -24.47
N ASP A 132 13.05 -1.55 -23.46
CA ASP A 132 14.18 -2.26 -22.89
C ASP A 132 14.93 -3.07 -23.96
N SER A 133 16.25 -3.11 -23.86
CA SER A 133 17.11 -3.96 -24.68
C SER A 133 16.69 -5.45 -24.68
N ALA A 134 16.14 -5.94 -23.58
CA ALA A 134 15.62 -7.30 -23.43
C ALA A 134 14.40 -7.60 -24.29
N CYS A 135 13.68 -6.57 -24.76
CA CYS A 135 12.61 -6.76 -25.75
C CYS A 135 13.17 -7.14 -27.14
N GLY A 136 14.47 -6.96 -27.36
CA GLY A 136 15.14 -7.27 -28.61
C GLY A 136 15.44 -8.77 -28.75
N GLY A 137 15.27 -9.29 -29.96
CA GLY A 137 15.58 -10.69 -30.30
C GLY A 137 16.24 -10.86 -31.67
N THR A 138 16.69 -12.07 -31.96
CA THR A 138 17.33 -12.46 -33.23
C THR A 138 16.40 -13.25 -34.16
N GLY A 139 15.16 -13.50 -33.75
CA GLY A 139 14.17 -14.23 -34.54
C GLY A 139 13.57 -13.38 -35.66
N ALA A 140 13.09 -14.03 -36.72
CA ALA A 140 12.50 -13.37 -37.89
C ALA A 140 11.28 -12.48 -37.56
N ASN A 141 10.62 -12.71 -36.43
CA ASN A 141 9.44 -11.97 -35.98
C ASN A 141 9.69 -11.11 -34.72
N SER A 142 10.92 -11.08 -34.19
CA SER A 142 11.26 -10.28 -33.01
C SER A 142 11.77 -8.89 -33.40
N ILE A 143 11.61 -7.92 -32.49
CA ILE A 143 12.20 -6.60 -32.62
C ILE A 143 13.73 -6.77 -32.70
N PRO A 144 14.41 -6.28 -33.76
CA PRO A 144 15.86 -6.38 -33.81
C PRO A 144 16.50 -5.66 -32.61
N VAL A 145 17.52 -6.26 -31.99
CA VAL A 145 18.18 -5.70 -30.79
C VAL A 145 18.68 -4.27 -31.03
N ASN A 146 19.19 -3.96 -32.24
CA ASN A 146 19.63 -2.62 -32.63
C ASN A 146 18.50 -1.61 -32.86
N ARG A 147 17.26 -2.00 -32.58
CA ARG A 147 16.06 -1.16 -32.64
C ARG A 147 15.36 -1.02 -31.29
N THR A 148 16.06 -1.36 -30.23
CA THR A 148 15.66 -1.07 -28.85
C THR A 148 16.40 0.17 -28.35
N SER A 149 16.18 0.57 -27.09
CA SER A 149 16.99 1.64 -26.47
C SER A 149 18.47 1.29 -26.38
N GLY A 150 18.83 0.01 -26.45
CA GLY A 150 20.17 -0.48 -26.14
C GLY A 150 20.52 -0.42 -24.65
N LEU A 151 19.55 -0.08 -23.80
CA LEU A 151 19.69 0.00 -22.34
C LEU A 151 18.86 -1.11 -21.69
N ASN A 152 19.42 -1.74 -20.65
CA ASN A 152 18.72 -2.73 -19.83
C ASN A 152 18.21 -2.01 -18.57
N PHE A 153 16.96 -1.57 -18.59
CA PHE A 153 16.38 -0.74 -17.54
C PHE A 153 16.10 -1.59 -16.28
N VAL A 154 16.29 -0.98 -15.11
CA VAL A 154 15.83 -1.57 -13.85
C VAL A 154 14.30 -1.56 -13.78
N ASP A 155 13.71 -0.42 -14.18
CA ASP A 155 12.26 -0.25 -14.30
C ASP A 155 11.81 -0.43 -15.74
N GLN A 156 10.90 -1.37 -15.99
CA GLN A 156 10.29 -1.51 -17.31
C GLN A 156 9.26 -0.40 -17.53
N PHE A 157 9.62 0.62 -18.32
CA PHE A 157 8.70 1.71 -18.68
C PHE A 157 7.60 1.21 -19.60
N LEU A 158 7.97 0.72 -20.79
CA LEU A 158 7.04 0.30 -21.83
C LEU A 158 7.02 -1.23 -21.97
N SER A 159 5.83 -1.78 -22.21
CA SER A 159 5.71 -3.20 -22.53
C SER A 159 6.30 -3.50 -23.90
N CYS A 160 7.03 -4.63 -24.01
CA CYS A 160 7.51 -5.14 -25.29
C CYS A 160 6.35 -5.40 -26.26
N GLU A 161 5.18 -5.78 -25.73
CA GLU A 161 3.97 -6.05 -26.50
C GLU A 161 3.08 -4.82 -26.64
N ARG A 162 2.44 -4.65 -27.80
CA ARG A 162 1.44 -3.60 -28.04
C ARG A 162 0.05 -4.12 -27.75
N LYS A 163 -0.39 -3.94 -26.51
CA LYS A 163 -1.68 -4.47 -26.04
C LYS A 163 -2.92 -3.83 -26.71
N TRP A 164 -2.77 -2.67 -27.35
CA TRP A 164 -3.85 -1.99 -28.07
C TRP A 164 -3.89 -2.37 -29.56
N GLU A 165 -2.98 -3.23 -30.04
CA GLU A 165 -2.97 -3.63 -31.43
C GLU A 165 -4.30 -4.31 -31.81
N ASN A 166 -4.85 -3.92 -32.97
CA ASN A 166 -6.19 -4.32 -33.43
C ASN A 166 -7.38 -3.80 -32.60
N SER A 167 -7.18 -2.80 -31.74
CA SER A 167 -8.27 -2.09 -31.08
C SER A 167 -8.79 -0.90 -31.91
N GLU A 168 -9.86 -0.28 -31.42
CA GLU A 168 -10.44 0.94 -31.99
C GLU A 168 -9.50 2.14 -31.94
N PHE A 169 -8.44 2.10 -31.12
CA PHE A 169 -7.44 3.15 -31.04
C PHE A 169 -6.05 2.62 -31.35
N ASP A 170 -5.33 3.35 -32.20
CA ASP A 170 -3.88 3.21 -32.35
C ASP A 170 -3.19 4.51 -31.95
N ILE A 171 -1.99 4.40 -31.41
CA ILE A 171 -1.15 5.56 -31.14
C ILE A 171 -0.23 5.70 -32.35
N ASP A 172 -0.50 6.70 -33.18
CA ASP A 172 0.20 6.88 -34.45
C ASP A 172 1.50 7.68 -34.30
N ARG A 173 1.45 8.69 -33.43
CA ARG A 173 2.44 9.76 -33.36
C ARG A 173 2.52 10.33 -31.95
N VAL A 174 3.72 10.68 -31.53
CA VAL A 174 3.99 11.38 -30.28
C VAL A 174 4.85 12.61 -30.55
N ASP A 175 4.39 13.79 -30.11
CA ASP A 175 5.15 15.03 -30.22
C ASP A 175 5.70 15.46 -28.85
N LEU A 176 6.97 15.84 -28.81
CA LEU A 176 7.60 16.44 -27.65
C LEU A 176 7.60 17.97 -27.79
N PHE A 177 6.75 18.66 -27.06
CA PHE A 177 6.73 20.13 -27.05
C PHE A 177 7.70 20.69 -26.02
N GLY A 178 8.55 21.61 -26.45
CA GLY A 178 9.58 22.14 -25.57
C GLY A 178 10.60 23.04 -26.26
N ASP A 179 11.79 23.06 -25.68
CA ASP A 179 12.92 23.88 -26.14
C ASP A 179 14.07 22.96 -26.53
N ASP A 180 14.47 23.04 -27.79
CA ASP A 180 15.55 22.26 -28.39
C ASP A 180 16.94 22.66 -27.86
N LYS A 181 17.12 23.90 -27.39
CA LYS A 181 18.39 24.38 -26.84
C LYS A 181 18.56 24.01 -25.37
N ASN A 182 17.48 24.14 -24.61
CA ASN A 182 17.45 23.81 -23.17
C ASN A 182 17.07 22.35 -22.91
N ILE A 183 16.72 21.62 -23.97
CA ILE A 183 16.31 20.20 -24.02
C ILE A 183 15.13 19.89 -23.08
N SER A 184 14.42 20.94 -22.66
CA SER A 184 13.23 20.81 -21.84
C SER A 184 12.09 20.21 -22.65
N ILE A 185 11.35 19.29 -22.04
CA ILE A 185 10.05 18.85 -22.51
C ILE A 185 9.03 19.44 -21.54
N LYS A 186 8.06 20.20 -22.06
CA LYS A 186 7.02 20.88 -21.26
C LYS A 186 5.65 20.25 -21.42
N ARG A 187 5.42 19.59 -22.56
CA ARG A 187 4.18 18.91 -22.91
C ARG A 187 4.49 17.78 -23.88
N VAL A 188 3.74 16.69 -23.78
CA VAL A 188 3.80 15.56 -24.72
C VAL A 188 2.41 15.40 -25.34
N ASP A 189 2.33 15.41 -26.66
CA ASP A 189 1.08 15.24 -27.39
C ASP A 189 1.03 13.85 -28.03
N PHE A 190 0.00 13.07 -27.71
CA PHE A 190 -0.25 11.75 -28.27
C PHE A 190 -1.39 11.81 -29.28
N TYR A 191 -1.19 11.28 -30.47
CA TYR A 191 -2.17 11.27 -31.55
C TYR A 191 -2.80 9.89 -31.62
N LEU A 192 -4.01 9.78 -31.07
CA LEU A 192 -4.82 8.58 -31.08
C LEU A 192 -5.65 8.52 -32.35
N ALA A 193 -5.31 7.61 -33.25
CA ALA A 193 -6.09 7.34 -34.45
C ALA A 193 -7.29 6.46 -34.09
N PHE A 194 -8.51 6.89 -34.41
CA PHE A 194 -9.69 6.05 -34.28
C PHE A 194 -9.85 5.17 -35.52
N ASN A 195 -9.95 3.87 -35.32
CA ASN A 195 -10.15 2.86 -36.35
C ASN A 195 -11.61 2.41 -36.31
N GLU A 196 -12.38 2.80 -37.32
CA GLU A 196 -13.78 2.38 -37.48
C GLU A 196 -13.85 0.85 -37.63
N ILE A 197 -14.48 0.16 -36.66
CA ILE A 197 -14.82 -1.26 -36.79
C ILE A 197 -16.02 -1.44 -37.73
N THR A 198 -17.00 -0.53 -37.62
CA THR A 198 -18.19 -0.50 -38.48
C THR A 198 -18.17 0.74 -39.35
N GLU A 199 -18.33 0.57 -40.65
CA GLU A 199 -18.28 1.68 -41.61
C GLU A 199 -19.38 2.72 -41.33
N GLY A 200 -19.00 4.00 -41.32
CA GLY A 200 -19.95 5.11 -41.13
C GLY A 200 -20.17 5.53 -39.68
N HIS A 201 -19.46 4.91 -38.74
CA HIS A 201 -19.49 5.18 -37.30
C HIS A 201 -18.28 6.00 -36.81
N SER A 202 -17.79 6.93 -37.64
CA SER A 202 -16.56 7.73 -37.45
C SER A 202 -16.49 8.56 -36.16
N PHE A 203 -17.62 8.77 -35.47
CA PHE A 203 -17.73 9.59 -34.27
C PHE A 203 -17.98 8.77 -32.99
N GLU A 204 -17.97 7.44 -33.05
CA GLU A 204 -18.18 6.60 -31.87
C GLU A 204 -17.05 6.72 -30.82
N PHE A 205 -15.89 7.26 -31.20
CA PHE A 205 -14.81 7.56 -30.29
C PHE A 205 -15.25 8.49 -29.13
N PHE A 206 -16.29 9.32 -29.31
CA PHE A 206 -16.84 10.14 -28.21
C PHE A 206 -17.34 9.28 -27.03
N ASN A 207 -17.74 8.04 -27.27
CA ASN A 207 -18.15 7.11 -26.22
C ASN A 207 -16.97 6.63 -25.33
N TYR A 208 -15.73 6.90 -25.74
CA TYR A 208 -14.52 6.54 -24.99
C TYR A 208 -14.01 7.67 -24.11
N ILE A 209 -14.40 8.93 -24.36
CA ILE A 209 -13.84 10.11 -23.67
C ILE A 209 -13.92 9.98 -22.15
N SER A 210 -15.09 9.67 -21.60
CA SER A 210 -15.25 9.52 -20.15
C SER A 210 -14.46 8.34 -19.56
N ASN A 211 -14.18 7.31 -20.37
CA ASN A 211 -13.42 6.14 -19.92
C ASN A 211 -11.91 6.44 -19.97
N LEU A 212 -11.47 7.20 -20.98
CA LEU A 212 -10.10 7.73 -21.07
C LEU A 212 -9.81 8.67 -19.90
N GLU A 213 -10.68 9.64 -19.61
CA GLU A 213 -10.53 10.54 -18.46
C GLU A 213 -10.34 9.75 -17.15
N LYS A 214 -11.21 8.78 -16.88
CA LYS A 214 -11.10 7.91 -15.70
C LYS A 214 -9.82 7.09 -15.67
N ALA A 215 -9.39 6.58 -16.82
CA ALA A 215 -8.18 5.77 -16.92
C ALA A 215 -6.92 6.61 -16.63
N PHE A 216 -6.88 7.85 -17.13
CA PHE A 216 -5.77 8.79 -16.87
C PHE A 216 -5.78 9.30 -15.42
N ASP A 217 -6.94 9.64 -14.87
CA ASP A 217 -7.07 10.00 -13.45
C ASP A 217 -6.59 8.86 -12.54
N LYS A 218 -6.97 7.61 -12.84
CA LYS A 218 -6.50 6.41 -12.12
C LYS A 218 -4.98 6.23 -12.24
N ALA A 219 -4.40 6.58 -13.39
CA ALA A 219 -2.96 6.54 -13.60
C ALA A 219 -2.21 7.74 -12.98
N GLY A 220 -2.91 8.71 -12.38
CA GLY A 220 -2.31 9.90 -11.77
C GLY A 220 -1.87 10.97 -12.77
N TYR A 221 -2.37 10.93 -14.00
CA TYR A 221 -2.00 11.88 -15.06
C TYR A 221 -3.17 12.79 -15.44
N PHE A 222 -2.89 14.10 -15.51
CA PHE A 222 -3.89 15.10 -15.88
C PHE A 222 -3.80 15.48 -17.36
N ILE A 223 -4.95 15.40 -18.03
CA ILE A 223 -5.09 15.78 -19.43
C ILE A 223 -5.16 17.30 -19.52
N SER A 224 -4.14 17.93 -20.10
CA SER A 224 -4.09 19.39 -20.24
C SER A 224 -4.98 19.88 -21.38
N GLY A 225 -5.23 19.03 -22.36
CA GLY A 225 -6.33 19.18 -23.30
C GLY A 225 -6.42 18.00 -24.26
N ALA A 226 -7.59 17.87 -24.88
CA ALA A 226 -7.88 16.80 -25.81
C ALA A 226 -8.59 17.39 -27.03
N TYR A 227 -7.95 17.40 -28.18
CA TYR A 227 -8.51 18.03 -29.38
C TYR A 227 -8.87 17.01 -30.46
N LEU A 228 -9.95 17.30 -31.19
CA LEU A 228 -10.35 16.52 -32.35
C LEU A 228 -9.39 16.75 -33.51
N ILE A 229 -8.87 15.65 -34.06
CA ILE A 229 -8.00 15.65 -35.23
C ILE A 229 -8.63 14.88 -36.39
N SER A 230 -8.27 15.23 -37.62
CA SER A 230 -8.69 14.51 -38.82
C SER A 230 -7.60 14.43 -39.88
N ARG A 231 -7.63 13.35 -40.65
CA ARG A 231 -6.85 13.17 -41.88
C ARG A 231 -7.66 12.42 -42.93
N ASN A 232 -7.10 12.25 -44.13
CA ASN A 232 -7.71 11.36 -45.12
C ASN A 232 -7.63 9.90 -44.62
N LYS A 233 -8.63 9.06 -44.94
CA LYS A 233 -8.57 7.63 -44.57
C LYS A 233 -7.29 7.01 -45.15
N ASN A 234 -6.56 6.26 -44.31
CA ASN A 234 -5.23 5.70 -44.63
C ASN A 234 -4.13 6.74 -44.92
N GLY A 235 -4.32 8.01 -44.53
CA GLY A 235 -3.28 9.03 -44.57
C GLY A 235 -2.14 8.72 -43.60
N ALA A 236 -1.00 9.37 -43.80
CA ALA A 236 0.18 9.14 -42.98
C ALA A 236 0.08 9.87 -41.61
N PRO A 237 0.92 9.55 -40.61
CA PRO A 237 0.91 10.22 -39.30
C PRO A 237 1.21 11.74 -39.36
N GLU A 238 1.90 12.22 -40.39
CA GLU A 238 2.18 13.63 -40.63
C GLU A 238 0.97 14.43 -41.14
N ASP A 239 -0.07 13.75 -41.66
CA ASP A 239 -1.25 14.38 -42.27
C ASP A 239 -2.32 14.84 -41.27
N TRP A 240 -2.11 14.61 -39.96
CA TRP A 240 -3.07 15.00 -38.92
C TRP A 240 -3.25 16.51 -38.83
N LYS A 241 -4.51 16.96 -38.87
CA LYS A 241 -4.89 18.37 -38.70
C LYS A 241 -5.96 18.52 -37.64
N LEU A 242 -5.97 19.64 -36.93
CA LEU A 242 -7.02 19.95 -35.97
C LEU A 242 -8.34 20.20 -36.70
N VAL A 243 -9.42 19.67 -36.14
CA VAL A 243 -10.77 20.01 -36.56
C VAL A 243 -11.18 21.29 -35.83
N LYS A 244 -11.60 22.29 -36.61
CA LYS A 244 -12.02 23.59 -36.10
C LYS A 244 -13.52 23.78 -36.30
N ASN A 245 -14.18 24.31 -35.28
CA ASN A 245 -15.55 24.81 -35.36
C ASN A 245 -15.49 26.33 -35.37
N GLY A 246 -15.60 26.94 -36.55
CA GLY A 246 -15.25 28.34 -36.75
C GLY A 246 -13.73 28.56 -36.67
N VAL A 247 -13.27 29.32 -35.68
CA VAL A 247 -11.85 29.66 -35.50
C VAL A 247 -11.17 28.76 -34.46
N SER A 248 -11.94 28.18 -33.54
CA SER A 248 -11.43 27.40 -32.41
C SER A 248 -11.31 25.92 -32.75
N ALA A 249 -10.24 25.29 -32.26
CA ALA A 249 -10.11 23.83 -32.28
C ALA A 249 -11.17 23.19 -31.36
N VAL A 250 -11.71 22.05 -31.77
CA VAL A 250 -12.73 21.33 -31.00
C VAL A 250 -12.09 20.54 -29.87
N ASP A 251 -12.34 20.93 -28.61
CA ASP A 251 -11.99 20.14 -27.43
C ASP A 251 -13.02 19.00 -27.25
N VAL A 252 -12.55 17.75 -27.26
CA VAL A 252 -13.43 16.57 -27.18
C VAL A 252 -13.86 16.21 -25.75
N MET A 253 -13.16 16.74 -24.74
CA MET A 253 -13.52 16.58 -23.32
C MET A 253 -14.46 17.69 -22.85
N LYS A 254 -14.40 18.86 -23.50
CA LYS A 254 -15.30 19.99 -23.23
C LYS A 254 -15.92 20.51 -24.53
N PRO A 255 -16.71 19.70 -25.26
CA PRO A 255 -17.38 20.19 -26.45
C PRO A 255 -18.45 21.21 -26.06
N ASP A 256 -18.44 22.39 -26.68
CA ASP A 256 -19.48 23.43 -26.47
C ASP A 256 -20.87 22.90 -26.87
N ASP A 257 -20.93 22.18 -27.99
CA ASP A 257 -22.07 21.37 -28.45
C ASP A 257 -21.59 20.24 -29.38
N TYR A 258 -22.51 19.38 -29.84
CA TYR A 258 -22.22 18.32 -30.82
C TYR A 258 -22.77 18.62 -32.23
N ASN A 259 -23.28 19.82 -32.49
CA ASN A 259 -23.91 20.17 -33.77
C ASN A 259 -22.89 20.18 -34.91
N PHE A 260 -21.63 20.51 -34.59
CA PHE A 260 -20.53 20.52 -35.56
C PHE A 260 -20.30 19.14 -36.22
N LEU A 261 -20.63 18.03 -35.55
CA LEU A 261 -20.47 16.68 -36.10
C LEU A 261 -21.25 16.47 -37.40
N SER A 262 -22.39 17.14 -37.56
CA SER A 262 -23.20 17.06 -38.79
C SER A 262 -22.51 17.67 -40.01
N GLN A 263 -21.55 18.57 -39.81
CA GLN A 263 -20.81 19.27 -40.86
C GLN A 263 -19.51 18.55 -41.24
N LEU A 264 -19.11 17.55 -40.46
CA LEU A 264 -17.87 16.81 -40.66
C LEU A 264 -18.03 15.72 -41.73
N SER A 265 -17.03 15.59 -42.60
CA SER A 265 -17.02 14.58 -43.65
C SER A 265 -16.84 13.18 -43.06
N ARG A 266 -17.74 12.24 -43.39
CA ARG A 266 -17.62 10.82 -43.01
C ARG A 266 -16.54 10.05 -43.80
N ASN A 267 -15.94 10.67 -44.82
CA ASN A 267 -14.88 10.09 -45.63
C ASN A 267 -13.46 10.39 -45.09
N ARG A 268 -13.37 10.93 -43.88
CA ARG A 268 -12.11 11.20 -43.18
C ARG A 268 -11.91 10.20 -42.05
N GLN A 269 -10.67 10.03 -41.63
CA GLN A 269 -10.35 9.37 -40.37
C GLN A 269 -10.26 10.45 -39.28
N TYR A 270 -10.88 10.19 -38.14
CA TYR A 270 -10.82 11.06 -36.96
C TYR A 270 -9.98 10.43 -35.86
N GLY A 271 -9.64 11.25 -34.88
CA GLY A 271 -8.85 10.83 -33.73
C GLY A 271 -8.84 11.88 -32.65
N ILE A 272 -8.04 11.64 -31.61
CA ILE A 272 -7.88 12.55 -30.49
C ILE A 272 -6.40 12.89 -30.34
N ARG A 273 -6.07 14.18 -30.26
CA ARG A 273 -4.77 14.64 -29.79
C ARG A 273 -4.85 14.87 -28.28
N LEU A 274 -4.21 14.01 -27.51
CA LEU A 274 -4.11 14.10 -26.06
C LEU A 274 -2.84 14.83 -25.65
N SER A 275 -2.99 15.99 -25.02
CA SER A 275 -1.88 16.83 -24.59
C SER A 275 -1.66 16.71 -23.08
N MET A 276 -0.54 16.11 -22.69
CA MET A 276 -0.17 15.84 -21.30
C MET A 276 0.95 16.79 -20.88
N LYS A 277 0.92 17.29 -19.64
CA LYS A 277 2.10 17.96 -19.08
C LYS A 277 3.15 16.94 -18.65
N SER A 278 4.41 17.28 -18.85
CA SER A 278 5.56 16.52 -18.34
C SER A 278 5.87 16.82 -16.85
N ASP A 279 5.21 17.81 -16.23
CA ASP A 279 5.53 18.26 -14.87
C ASP A 279 4.76 17.53 -13.75
N GLY A 280 3.87 16.59 -14.09
CA GLY A 280 2.98 15.91 -13.15
C GLY A 280 3.65 15.01 -12.10
N MET A 281 4.97 14.82 -12.15
CA MET A 281 5.70 13.89 -11.28
C MET A 281 6.42 14.51 -10.09
N ASN A 282 6.61 15.82 -10.06
CA ASN A 282 7.20 16.45 -8.88
C ASN A 282 6.13 16.60 -7.82
N LEU A 283 6.44 16.16 -6.60
CA LEU A 283 5.61 16.47 -5.44
C LEU A 283 5.43 17.97 -5.35
N LYS A 284 4.18 18.40 -5.35
CA LYS A 284 3.83 19.81 -5.24
C LYS A 284 3.72 20.20 -3.77
N ALA A 285 4.07 21.45 -3.49
CA ALA A 285 3.96 22.03 -2.15
C ALA A 285 2.51 22.08 -1.64
N ASP A 286 1.51 22.05 -2.53
CA ASP A 286 0.09 22.03 -2.19
C ASP A 286 -0.46 20.63 -1.88
N GLY A 287 0.38 19.59 -1.98
CA GLY A 287 -0.03 18.20 -1.73
C GLY A 287 -0.97 17.60 -2.78
N SER A 288 -1.13 18.23 -3.94
CA SER A 288 -2.06 17.76 -4.98
C SER A 288 -1.55 16.53 -5.76
N VAL A 289 -0.32 16.08 -5.50
CA VAL A 289 0.34 14.97 -6.19
C VAL A 289 0.71 13.92 -5.16
N ASN A 290 0.24 12.70 -5.36
CA ASN A 290 0.50 11.58 -4.47
C ASN A 290 1.95 11.12 -4.61
N ALA A 291 2.59 10.81 -3.48
CA ALA A 291 3.87 10.11 -3.45
C ALA A 291 3.63 8.60 -3.36
N GLU A 292 4.24 7.82 -4.25
CA GLU A 292 4.28 6.36 -4.10
C GLU A 292 5.10 5.96 -2.86
N LYS A 293 6.27 6.60 -2.72
CA LYS A 293 7.16 6.51 -1.56
C LYS A 293 7.88 7.83 -1.36
N LEU A 294 8.17 8.17 -0.11
CA LEU A 294 9.00 9.33 0.24
C LEU A 294 10.14 8.86 1.15
N CYS A 295 11.37 9.12 0.74
CA CYS A 295 12.56 8.71 1.47
C CYS A 295 13.35 9.94 1.93
N TRP A 296 13.83 9.90 3.17
CA TRP A 296 14.71 10.92 3.74
C TRP A 296 16.15 10.48 3.63
N ASN A 297 16.97 11.38 3.13
CA ASN A 297 18.40 11.22 3.05
C ASN A 297 19.07 11.93 4.22
N THR A 298 20.14 11.35 4.76
CA THR A 298 21.12 12.12 5.54
C THR A 298 22.22 12.61 4.60
N ASP A 299 23.11 13.48 5.06
CA ASP A 299 24.10 14.23 4.24
C ASP A 299 24.99 13.40 3.27
N ASP A 300 24.91 12.07 3.29
CA ASP A 300 25.71 11.11 2.51
C ASP A 300 24.97 10.47 1.31
N ASP A 301 23.83 11.00 0.90
CA ASP A 301 23.05 10.50 -0.26
C ASP A 301 22.49 9.06 -0.13
N ILE A 302 22.60 8.44 1.05
CA ILE A 302 21.98 7.15 1.40
C ILE A 302 20.64 7.37 2.14
N PRO A 303 19.49 6.97 1.57
CA PRO A 303 18.20 7.09 2.27
C PRO A 303 18.25 6.33 3.60
N VAL A 304 17.80 6.96 4.68
CA VAL A 304 17.81 6.35 6.02
C VAL A 304 16.44 5.78 6.37
N VAL A 305 15.38 6.48 5.95
CA VAL A 305 13.99 6.11 6.25
C VAL A 305 13.13 6.37 5.03
N CYS A 306 12.27 5.43 4.68
CA CYS A 306 11.25 5.58 3.66
C CYS A 306 9.86 5.37 4.25
N ILE A 307 8.90 6.16 3.77
CA ILE A 307 7.47 6.02 4.09
C ILE A 307 6.73 5.72 2.79
N ALA A 308 5.87 4.70 2.84
CA ALA A 308 4.99 4.32 1.75
C ALA A 308 3.59 4.01 2.28
N SER A 309 2.58 4.11 1.43
CA SER A 309 1.21 3.71 1.78
C SER A 309 1.02 2.21 1.56
N ASN A 310 0.37 1.56 2.52
CA ASN A 310 -0.15 0.20 2.42
C ASN A 310 -1.62 0.20 2.86
N TYR A 311 -2.52 0.37 1.90
CA TYR A 311 -3.96 0.57 2.11
C TYR A 311 -4.24 1.76 3.05
N ASP A 312 -4.66 1.48 4.28
CA ASP A 312 -5.08 2.47 5.27
C ASP A 312 -3.94 2.85 6.24
N MET A 313 -2.74 2.29 6.07
CA MET A 313 -1.59 2.56 6.93
C MET A 313 -0.39 3.10 6.16
N LEU A 314 0.39 3.93 6.83
CA LEU A 314 1.73 4.29 6.38
C LEU A 314 2.72 3.26 6.93
N SER A 315 3.44 2.58 6.05
CA SER A 315 4.56 1.71 6.41
C SER A 315 5.85 2.53 6.44
N VAL A 316 6.62 2.37 7.51
CA VAL A 316 7.95 2.97 7.66
C VAL A 316 8.99 1.85 7.59
N THR A 317 9.93 1.96 6.66
CA THR A 317 11.04 1.01 6.51
C THR A 317 12.37 1.76 6.51
N THR A 318 13.43 1.08 6.95
CA THR A 318 14.79 1.51 6.62
C THR A 318 15.06 1.23 5.14
N ALA A 319 16.03 1.92 4.54
CA ALA A 319 16.30 1.79 3.10
C ALA A 319 16.82 0.40 2.66
N ASP A 320 17.34 -0.38 3.60
CA ASP A 320 17.74 -1.78 3.39
C ASP A 320 16.56 -2.78 3.48
N GLY A 321 15.33 -2.28 3.74
CA GLY A 321 14.13 -3.10 3.87
C GLY A 321 13.99 -3.84 5.21
N ASN A 322 14.88 -3.58 6.17
CA ASN A 322 14.80 -4.18 7.50
C ASN A 322 13.74 -3.49 8.40
N ALA A 323 13.33 -4.22 9.44
CA ALA A 323 12.39 -3.69 10.42
C ALA A 323 13.05 -2.57 11.25
N ALA A 324 12.46 -1.38 11.21
CA ALA A 324 12.88 -0.25 12.05
C ALA A 324 12.39 -0.43 13.50
N SER A 325 13.17 0.05 14.46
CA SER A 325 12.73 0.13 15.86
C SER A 325 11.90 1.40 16.08
N ILE A 326 10.69 1.25 16.64
CA ILE A 326 9.82 2.36 17.03
C ILE A 326 9.81 2.45 18.56
N SER A 327 10.13 3.62 19.10
CA SER A 327 9.94 3.94 20.51
C SER A 327 8.61 4.68 20.68
N ALA A 328 7.70 4.09 21.44
CA ALA A 328 6.40 4.67 21.77
C ALA A 328 6.19 4.61 23.29
N ASN A 329 5.49 5.61 23.85
CA ASN A 329 5.21 5.65 25.28
C ASN A 329 4.32 4.49 25.73
N ASP A 330 3.28 4.18 24.96
CA ASP A 330 2.40 3.04 25.22
C ASP A 330 2.03 2.35 23.89
N LEU A 331 2.14 1.03 23.88
CA LEU A 331 1.68 0.18 22.79
C LEU A 331 0.47 -0.62 23.28
N ILE A 332 -0.68 -0.42 22.65
CA ILE A 332 -1.91 -1.15 22.93
C ILE A 332 -2.11 -2.20 21.84
N ILE A 333 -2.16 -3.46 22.26
CA ILE A 333 -2.30 -4.63 21.40
C ILE A 333 -3.75 -5.10 21.46
N TYR A 334 -4.38 -5.27 20.30
CA TYR A 334 -5.68 -5.94 20.18
C TYR A 334 -5.48 -7.45 20.22
N ASN A 335 -6.05 -8.10 21.23
CA ASN A 335 -5.90 -9.54 21.50
C ASN A 335 -7.14 -10.36 21.09
N GLY A 336 -8.02 -9.83 20.26
CA GLY A 336 -9.25 -10.50 19.84
C GLY A 336 -10.47 -10.16 20.70
N GLU A 337 -11.50 -10.99 20.63
CA GLU A 337 -12.77 -10.78 21.33
C GLU A 337 -12.89 -11.65 22.60
N GLY A 338 -13.45 -11.07 23.66
CA GLY A 338 -13.89 -11.74 24.86
C GLY A 338 -15.41 -11.82 24.93
N VAL A 339 -15.92 -12.63 25.85
CA VAL A 339 -17.36 -12.82 26.08
C VAL A 339 -17.67 -12.47 27.53
N ASN A 340 -18.65 -11.59 27.73
CA ASN A 340 -19.19 -11.23 29.04
C ASN A 340 -20.09 -12.35 29.58
N ALA A 341 -20.38 -12.33 30.88
CA ALA A 341 -21.26 -13.32 31.52
C ALA A 341 -22.69 -13.33 30.95
N ASP A 342 -23.13 -12.23 30.33
CA ASP A 342 -24.43 -12.09 29.65
C ASP A 342 -24.43 -12.58 28.19
N GLY A 343 -23.28 -13.06 27.68
CA GLY A 343 -23.10 -13.54 26.31
C GLY A 343 -22.74 -12.46 25.29
N SER A 344 -22.64 -11.18 25.68
CA SER A 344 -22.17 -10.11 24.79
C SER A 344 -20.66 -10.20 24.56
N THR A 345 -20.19 -9.78 23.38
CA THR A 345 -18.75 -9.74 23.06
C THR A 345 -18.14 -8.38 23.35
N TYR A 346 -16.85 -8.36 23.69
CA TYR A 346 -16.06 -7.14 23.87
C TYR A 346 -14.66 -7.34 23.31
N LYS A 347 -14.00 -6.26 22.87
CA LYS A 347 -12.62 -6.34 22.37
C LYS A 347 -11.63 -6.34 23.52
N LYS A 348 -10.68 -7.28 23.47
CA LYS A 348 -9.60 -7.42 24.43
C LYS A 348 -8.42 -6.58 24.00
N TYR A 349 -7.98 -5.69 24.87
CA TYR A 349 -6.76 -4.91 24.66
C TYR A 349 -5.79 -5.15 25.81
N SER A 350 -4.50 -5.20 25.51
CA SER A 350 -3.45 -5.19 26.54
C SER A 350 -2.23 -4.38 26.12
N THR A 351 -1.41 -3.99 27.10
CA THR A 351 -0.08 -3.44 26.83
C THR A 351 0.97 -4.54 26.79
N VAL A 352 2.17 -4.20 26.33
CA VAL A 352 3.35 -5.05 26.48
C VAL A 352 3.63 -5.28 27.98
N PRO A 353 3.84 -6.53 28.43
CA PRO A 353 4.12 -6.83 29.82
C PRO A 353 5.56 -6.42 30.20
N VAL A 354 5.72 -5.99 31.44
CA VAL A 354 7.01 -5.76 32.09
C VAL A 354 7.23 -6.86 33.11
N THR A 355 8.43 -7.43 33.14
CA THR A 355 8.77 -8.56 34.01
C THR A 355 9.94 -8.20 34.92
N ASP A 356 9.75 -8.34 36.23
CA ASP A 356 10.74 -8.04 37.25
C ASP A 356 11.05 -9.29 38.09
N TYR A 357 12.33 -9.45 38.45
CA TYR A 357 12.79 -10.44 39.41
C TYR A 357 12.87 -9.80 40.79
N ILE A 358 12.20 -10.40 41.78
CA ILE A 358 12.14 -9.87 43.14
C ILE A 358 12.39 -10.97 44.18
N THR A 359 12.73 -10.55 45.39
CA THR A 359 12.85 -11.41 46.57
C THR A 359 12.18 -10.72 47.75
N LEU A 360 11.56 -11.51 48.63
CA LEU A 360 10.94 -10.99 49.84
C LEU A 360 12.00 -10.76 50.93
N ALA A 361 11.68 -10.08 52.03
CA ALA A 361 12.69 -9.65 53.01
C ALA A 361 12.40 -10.10 54.46
N GLY A 362 11.41 -10.96 54.66
CA GLY A 362 11.00 -11.51 55.93
C GLY A 362 12.00 -12.53 56.48
N GLU A 363 12.18 -12.51 57.80
CA GLU A 363 13.04 -13.42 58.56
C GLU A 363 12.30 -14.05 59.77
N THR A 364 10.96 -13.96 59.81
CA THR A 364 10.17 -14.31 60.99
C THR A 364 9.27 -15.52 60.76
N LYS A 365 9.06 -16.30 61.84
CA LYS A 365 8.05 -17.37 61.90
C LYS A 365 6.66 -16.75 62.06
N GLN A 366 5.67 -17.36 61.42
CA GLN A 366 4.26 -17.03 61.61
C GLN A 366 3.83 -17.25 63.08
N PRO A 367 3.16 -16.27 63.72
CA PRO A 367 2.63 -16.44 65.08
C PRO A 367 1.41 -17.38 65.12
N ASP A 368 1.16 -18.03 66.25
CA ASP A 368 0.13 -19.07 66.41
C ASP A 368 -1.31 -18.57 66.16
N ASN A 369 -1.58 -17.26 66.30
CA ASN A 369 -2.88 -16.61 66.04
C ASN A 369 -2.80 -15.63 64.86
N TYR A 370 -2.15 -16.04 63.77
CA TYR A 370 -1.96 -15.19 62.60
C TYR A 370 -3.26 -14.89 61.86
N LEU A 371 -3.55 -13.60 61.68
CA LEU A 371 -4.54 -13.09 60.73
C LEU A 371 -3.78 -12.32 59.65
N GLY A 372 -3.85 -12.79 58.41
CA GLY A 372 -3.14 -12.20 57.29
C GLY A 372 -3.56 -10.74 57.07
N ASN A 373 -2.60 -9.83 57.20
CA ASN A 373 -2.80 -8.41 56.92
C ASN A 373 -1.57 -7.91 56.16
N VAL A 374 -1.66 -7.98 54.83
CA VAL A 374 -0.54 -7.67 53.93
C VAL A 374 0.00 -6.25 54.15
N ASP A 375 -0.85 -5.29 54.53
CA ASP A 375 -0.45 -3.91 54.84
C ASP A 375 0.38 -3.76 56.12
N ALA A 376 0.34 -4.76 57.02
CA ALA A 376 1.02 -4.74 58.33
C ALA A 376 2.13 -5.80 58.46
N GLU A 377 2.27 -6.69 57.48
CA GLU A 377 3.31 -7.71 57.45
C GLU A 377 4.70 -7.08 57.27
N THR A 378 5.74 -7.72 57.78
CA THR A 378 7.12 -7.32 57.48
C THR A 378 7.66 -8.10 56.27
N GLY A 379 8.44 -7.44 55.43
CA GLY A 379 9.20 -8.11 54.37
C GLY A 379 8.42 -8.42 53.09
N PHE A 380 7.16 -7.98 52.97
CA PHE A 380 6.43 -8.01 51.69
C PHE A 380 7.12 -7.10 50.65
N TYR A 381 6.90 -7.39 49.38
CA TYR A 381 7.37 -6.52 48.29
C TYR A 381 6.27 -5.55 47.88
N SER A 382 6.62 -4.29 47.67
CA SER A 382 5.66 -3.29 47.19
C SER A 382 6.23 -2.36 46.15
N PHE A 383 5.40 -1.99 45.19
CA PHE A 383 5.73 -1.04 44.13
C PHE A 383 4.46 -0.30 43.69
N ASP A 384 4.66 0.86 43.07
CA ASP A 384 3.55 1.72 42.67
C ASP A 384 2.79 1.11 41.47
N ILE A 385 1.47 1.28 41.47
CA ILE A 385 0.64 0.82 40.35
C ILE A 385 0.89 1.73 39.15
N ARG A 386 1.28 1.12 38.02
CA ARG A 386 1.51 1.83 36.77
C ARG A 386 0.22 2.51 36.29
N GLN A 387 0.34 3.73 35.78
CA GLN A 387 -0.73 4.40 35.05
C GLN A 387 -0.95 3.71 33.71
N CYS A 388 -2.18 3.26 33.48
CA CYS A 388 -2.55 2.58 32.25
C CYS A 388 -3.02 3.54 31.17
N PRO A 389 -2.72 3.26 29.88
CA PRO A 389 -3.21 4.06 28.76
C PRO A 389 -4.72 3.90 28.59
N LEU A 390 -5.31 4.81 27.80
CA LEU A 390 -6.74 4.79 27.48
C LEU A 390 -7.06 3.68 26.48
N ASN A 391 -8.19 3.00 26.69
CA ASN A 391 -8.78 2.08 25.75
C ASN A 391 -9.19 2.83 24.48
N PRO A 392 -8.78 2.36 23.29
CA PRO A 392 -9.00 3.06 22.03
C PRO A 392 -10.47 3.13 21.59
N GLU A 393 -11.36 2.28 22.11
CA GLU A 393 -12.78 2.27 21.74
C GLU A 393 -13.66 3.02 22.73
N THR A 394 -13.41 2.83 24.02
CA THR A 394 -14.28 3.39 25.07
C THR A 394 -13.76 4.71 25.61
N GLY A 395 -12.48 5.04 25.37
CA GLY A 395 -11.80 6.19 25.97
C GLY A 395 -11.58 6.06 27.48
N LEU A 396 -11.93 4.93 28.10
CA LEU A 396 -11.71 4.64 29.52
C LEU A 396 -10.31 4.05 29.74
N GLY A 397 -9.69 4.30 30.90
CA GLY A 397 -8.39 3.71 31.23
C GLY A 397 -8.44 2.18 31.27
N LEU A 398 -7.40 1.52 30.74
CA LEU A 398 -7.23 0.08 30.94
C LEU A 398 -6.95 -0.24 32.43
N ASN A 399 -7.23 -1.47 32.84
CA ASN A 399 -7.03 -1.92 34.20
C ASN A 399 -5.58 -2.38 34.41
N PRO A 400 -4.90 -1.98 35.49
CA PRO A 400 -3.58 -2.52 35.83
C PRO A 400 -3.70 -3.98 36.26
N ARG A 401 -2.75 -4.80 35.82
CA ARG A 401 -2.71 -6.25 36.04
C ARG A 401 -1.36 -6.68 36.59
N ILE A 402 -1.41 -7.75 37.38
CA ILE A 402 -0.24 -8.40 37.96
C ILE A 402 -0.42 -9.92 37.94
N ALA A 403 0.65 -10.63 37.61
CA ALA A 403 0.80 -12.06 37.86
C ALA A 403 2.14 -12.29 38.53
N VAL A 404 2.17 -13.23 39.47
CA VAL A 404 3.38 -13.55 40.23
C VAL A 404 3.66 -15.04 40.10
N ALA A 405 4.86 -15.38 39.68
CA ALA A 405 5.33 -16.75 39.50
C ALA A 405 6.51 -17.04 40.44
N LEU A 406 6.61 -18.28 40.92
CA LEU A 406 7.78 -18.75 41.67
C LEU A 406 9.03 -18.76 40.77
N SER A 407 10.14 -18.23 41.27
CA SER A 407 11.45 -18.32 40.60
C SER A 407 12.38 -19.31 41.29
N SER A 408 12.66 -19.11 42.58
CA SER A 408 13.51 -20.02 43.37
C SER A 408 13.08 -19.95 44.82
N PHE A 409 13.12 -21.08 45.53
CA PHE A 409 12.80 -21.16 46.95
C PHE A 409 13.68 -22.22 47.63
N ILE A 410 13.96 -22.00 48.91
CA ILE A 410 14.70 -22.95 49.77
C ILE A 410 13.94 -23.10 51.08
N GLY A 411 13.69 -24.36 51.48
CA GLY A 411 13.16 -24.70 52.81
C GLY A 411 14.20 -24.46 53.90
N GLU A 412 14.62 -23.23 54.10
CA GLU A 412 15.67 -22.90 55.07
C GLU A 412 15.11 -22.92 56.51
N PRO A 413 15.72 -23.68 57.44
CA PRO A 413 15.38 -23.61 58.85
C PRO A 413 15.78 -22.25 59.44
N LEU A 414 14.94 -21.72 60.32
CA LEU A 414 15.30 -20.56 61.15
C LEU A 414 16.43 -20.92 62.13
N ASP A 415 17.58 -20.26 61.99
CA ASP A 415 18.69 -20.34 62.93
C ASP A 415 18.73 -19.05 63.75
N ASN A 416 18.46 -19.12 65.06
CA ASN A 416 18.32 -17.95 65.95
C ASN A 416 17.37 -16.86 65.41
N ASN A 417 16.22 -17.27 64.84
CA ASN A 417 15.24 -16.39 64.18
C ASN A 417 15.80 -15.60 62.99
N LYS A 418 16.77 -16.17 62.25
CA LYS A 418 17.30 -15.58 61.03
C LYS A 418 17.41 -16.61 59.92
N LEU A 419 17.28 -16.11 58.69
CA LEU A 419 17.58 -16.82 57.46
C LEU A 419 18.96 -16.37 56.96
N LYS A 420 19.77 -17.28 56.42
CA LYS A 420 21.12 -17.05 55.90
C LYS A 420 21.14 -16.94 54.38
N ALA A 421 20.29 -17.68 53.67
CA ALA A 421 20.17 -17.52 52.22
C ALA A 421 19.39 -16.25 51.89
N ASP A 422 19.88 -15.53 50.88
CA ASP A 422 19.19 -14.40 50.29
C ASP A 422 19.13 -14.57 48.78
N LEU A 423 17.94 -14.84 48.25
CA LEU A 423 17.73 -15.05 46.82
C LEU A 423 17.58 -13.73 46.05
N GLY A 424 18.02 -12.59 46.58
CA GLY A 424 17.89 -11.28 45.94
C GLY A 424 18.59 -11.14 44.58
N THR A 425 19.54 -12.02 44.26
CA THR A 425 20.30 -11.97 43.01
C THR A 425 20.24 -13.30 42.26
N LEU A 426 19.46 -13.33 41.18
CA LEU A 426 19.15 -14.55 40.41
C LEU A 426 20.40 -15.36 39.98
N ASN A 427 21.48 -14.70 39.56
CA ASN A 427 22.69 -15.37 39.08
C ASN A 427 23.51 -16.05 40.19
N SER A 428 23.22 -15.77 41.46
CA SER A 428 23.93 -16.31 42.64
C SER A 428 23.03 -17.15 43.56
N ASN A 429 21.77 -17.41 43.20
CA ASN A 429 20.84 -18.20 44.05
C ASN A 429 21.43 -19.55 44.51
N ARG A 430 22.19 -20.23 43.65
CA ARG A 430 22.81 -21.52 44.01
C ARG A 430 24.00 -21.37 44.96
N THR A 431 24.68 -20.23 45.01
CA THR A 431 25.76 -20.01 45.99
C THR A 431 25.20 -19.81 47.39
N GLU A 432 23.97 -19.32 47.51
CA GLU A 432 23.28 -19.15 48.80
C GLU A 432 23.02 -20.49 49.50
N LEU A 433 22.86 -21.58 48.74
CA LEU A 433 22.74 -22.94 49.30
C LEU A 433 23.96 -23.33 50.16
N SER A 434 25.16 -22.83 49.83
CA SER A 434 26.38 -23.12 50.60
C SER A 434 26.39 -22.46 51.98
N LYS A 435 25.53 -21.47 52.22
CA LYS A 435 25.38 -20.79 53.52
C LYS A 435 24.46 -21.56 54.48
N ILE A 436 23.76 -22.57 53.97
CA ILE A 436 22.76 -23.34 54.71
C ILE A 436 23.33 -24.74 55.02
N ASN A 437 23.22 -25.17 56.28
CA ASN A 437 23.75 -26.46 56.73
C ASN A 437 22.71 -27.60 56.70
N ARG A 438 21.42 -27.27 56.60
CA ARG A 438 20.30 -28.23 56.52
C ARG A 438 19.13 -27.57 55.80
N VAL A 439 18.37 -28.35 55.04
CA VAL A 439 17.12 -27.92 54.40
C VAL A 439 15.98 -28.69 55.03
N ASP A 440 14.91 -27.98 55.40
CA ASP A 440 13.65 -28.51 55.91
C ASP A 440 12.68 -28.84 54.75
N GLU A 441 11.71 -29.71 55.01
CA GLU A 441 10.73 -30.12 53.99
C GLU A 441 9.74 -28.98 53.69
N VAL A 442 9.53 -28.67 52.41
CA VAL A 442 8.57 -27.63 51.97
C VAL A 442 7.21 -28.27 51.70
N ASN A 443 6.21 -27.91 52.49
CA ASN A 443 4.85 -28.43 52.34
C ASN A 443 4.01 -27.60 51.38
N ALA A 444 4.16 -26.27 51.43
CA ALA A 444 3.37 -25.35 50.62
C ALA A 444 4.05 -23.99 50.49
N VAL A 445 3.83 -23.34 49.36
CA VAL A 445 4.10 -21.91 49.17
C VAL A 445 2.84 -21.27 48.64
N VAL A 446 2.33 -20.29 49.37
CA VAL A 446 1.15 -19.50 48.97
C VAL A 446 1.61 -18.08 48.73
N ILE A 447 1.35 -17.56 47.52
CA ILE A 447 1.68 -16.19 47.13
C ILE A 447 0.37 -15.43 46.94
N GLN A 448 0.31 -14.22 47.46
CA GLN A 448 -0.83 -13.34 47.32
C GLN A 448 -0.37 -11.97 46.81
N ALA A 449 -1.12 -11.42 45.84
CA ALA A 449 -0.94 -10.06 45.36
C ALA A 449 -2.20 -9.25 45.67
N ASN A 450 -2.04 -8.11 46.33
CA ASN A 450 -3.14 -7.22 46.70
C ASN A 450 -2.89 -5.80 46.21
N GLN A 451 -3.96 -5.04 46.09
CA GLN A 451 -3.94 -3.63 45.76
C GLN A 451 -4.32 -2.82 47.00
N SER A 452 -3.44 -1.92 47.45
CA SER A 452 -3.72 -1.04 48.60
C SER A 452 -3.03 0.31 48.40
N LYS A 453 -3.75 1.40 48.68
CA LYS A 453 -3.22 2.79 48.66
C LYS A 453 -2.39 3.16 47.41
N GLY A 454 -2.82 2.68 46.23
CA GLY A 454 -2.14 2.96 44.97
C GLY A 454 -0.89 2.11 44.71
N LYS A 455 -0.67 1.04 45.48
CA LYS A 455 0.46 0.12 45.35
C LYS A 455 0.01 -1.31 45.14
N TRP A 456 0.84 -2.07 44.46
CA TRP A 456 0.82 -3.52 44.51
C TRP A 456 1.59 -3.99 45.74
N LEU A 457 1.01 -4.93 46.47
CA LEU A 457 1.62 -5.59 47.61
C LEU A 457 1.70 -7.08 47.31
N ILE A 458 2.89 -7.66 47.39
CA ILE A 458 3.11 -9.09 47.19
C ILE A 458 3.61 -9.67 48.51
N SER A 459 2.84 -10.61 49.06
CA SER A 459 3.23 -11.41 50.21
C SER A 459 3.21 -12.89 49.90
N ALA A 460 3.92 -13.66 50.71
CA ALA A 460 3.91 -15.10 50.61
C ALA A 460 4.08 -15.77 51.98
N THR A 461 3.47 -16.95 52.11
CA THR A 461 3.69 -17.86 53.24
C THR A 461 4.32 -19.14 52.74
N MET A 462 5.39 -19.58 53.38
CA MET A 462 6.05 -20.85 53.11
C MET A 462 5.93 -21.78 54.32
N ALA A 463 5.23 -22.90 54.14
CA ALA A 463 5.04 -23.91 55.18
C ALA A 463 6.15 -24.95 55.11
N LEU A 464 6.83 -25.17 56.25
CA LEU A 464 7.96 -26.06 56.41
C LEU A 464 7.69 -27.09 57.52
N THR A 465 8.34 -28.25 57.43
CA THR A 465 8.35 -29.25 58.52
C THR A 465 9.78 -29.70 58.82
N ASN A 466 10.09 -29.87 60.11
CA ASN A 466 11.28 -30.61 60.53
C ASN A 466 11.03 -31.41 61.82
N GLU A 467 11.94 -32.34 62.14
CA GLU A 467 11.84 -33.20 63.32
C GLU A 467 11.93 -32.45 64.66
N THR A 468 12.52 -31.25 64.68
CA THR A 468 12.80 -30.48 65.90
C THR A 468 11.63 -29.57 66.32
N ASN A 469 10.97 -28.94 65.35
CA ASN A 469 9.97 -27.89 65.53
C ASN A 469 8.57 -28.29 65.05
N GLY A 470 8.42 -29.47 64.45
CA GLY A 470 7.19 -29.89 63.78
C GLY A 470 6.90 -29.02 62.55
N ALA A 471 5.61 -28.82 62.26
CA ALA A 471 5.16 -27.94 61.18
C ALA A 471 5.21 -26.46 61.62
N TYR A 472 5.75 -25.59 60.76
CA TYR A 472 5.80 -24.16 60.99
C TYR A 472 5.75 -23.40 59.66
N SER A 473 5.45 -22.10 59.70
CA SER A 473 5.39 -21.27 58.50
C SER A 473 6.28 -20.04 58.61
N LEU A 474 6.87 -19.64 57.49
CA LEU A 474 7.61 -18.40 57.32
C LEU A 474 6.76 -17.39 56.57
N ILE A 475 6.80 -16.13 57.01
CA ILE A 475 6.12 -15.02 56.35
C ILE A 475 7.16 -14.23 55.55
N ASN A 476 6.86 -14.03 54.28
CA ASN A 476 7.65 -13.26 53.32
C ASN A 476 9.15 -13.63 53.28
N PRO A 477 9.55 -14.92 53.29
CA PRO A 477 10.95 -15.29 53.52
C PRO A 477 11.89 -14.81 52.42
N LYS A 478 13.07 -14.29 52.77
CA LYS A 478 14.13 -13.96 51.78
C LYS A 478 14.76 -15.16 51.07
N SER A 479 14.47 -16.37 51.56
CA SER A 479 14.77 -17.62 50.86
C SER A 479 13.73 -17.96 49.78
N LEU A 480 12.87 -17.01 49.39
CA LEU A 480 11.87 -17.12 48.33
C LEU A 480 12.00 -15.92 47.36
N SER A 481 12.14 -16.24 46.07
CA SER A 481 12.20 -15.27 44.98
C SER A 481 11.14 -15.52 43.92
N LEU A 482 10.67 -14.45 43.31
CA LEU A 482 9.48 -14.39 42.47
C LEU A 482 9.78 -13.66 41.15
N VAL A 483 9.05 -14.02 40.10
CA VAL A 483 8.97 -13.26 38.85
C VAL A 483 7.61 -12.57 38.82
N VAL A 484 7.63 -11.25 38.74
CA VAL A 484 6.44 -10.40 38.72
C VAL A 484 6.24 -9.89 37.31
N THR A 485 5.09 -10.20 36.71
CA THR A 485 4.70 -9.69 35.40
C THR A 485 3.58 -8.68 35.58
N THR A 486 3.76 -7.47 35.06
CA THR A 486 2.76 -6.39 35.11
C THR A 486 2.39 -5.91 33.71
N TRP A 487 1.11 -5.60 33.49
CA TRP A 487 0.62 -5.06 32.23
C TRP A 487 -0.70 -4.31 32.48
N CYS A 488 -1.24 -3.65 31.45
CA CYS A 488 -2.58 -3.08 31.48
C CYS A 488 -3.49 -3.91 30.57
N SER A 489 -4.75 -4.14 30.95
CA SER A 489 -5.71 -4.95 30.20
C SER A 489 -7.14 -4.42 30.30
N THR A 490 -7.97 -4.74 29.31
CA THR A 490 -9.43 -4.59 29.42
C THR A 490 -10.02 -5.46 30.52
N GLU A 491 -9.43 -6.63 30.74
CA GLU A 491 -9.86 -7.56 31.77
C GLU A 491 -9.42 -7.03 33.14
N VAL A 492 -10.31 -7.09 34.13
CA VAL A 492 -10.03 -6.67 35.51
C VAL A 492 -9.12 -7.67 36.22
N GLN A 493 -8.35 -7.19 37.20
CA GLN A 493 -7.61 -8.06 38.10
C GLN A 493 -8.59 -8.69 39.10
N ASP A 494 -8.40 -9.98 39.38
CA ASP A 494 -9.10 -10.68 40.46
C ASP A 494 -8.48 -10.24 41.81
N VAL A 495 -8.88 -9.06 42.29
CA VAL A 495 -8.44 -8.53 43.59
C VAL A 495 -9.63 -8.47 44.52
N THR A 496 -9.51 -9.11 45.67
CA THR A 496 -10.31 -8.75 46.84
C THR A 496 -9.74 -7.45 47.42
N THR A 497 -10.50 -6.36 47.33
CA THR A 497 -10.26 -5.22 48.22
C THR A 497 -10.40 -5.71 49.66
N PRO A 498 -9.38 -5.55 50.52
CA PRO A 498 -9.41 -6.05 51.89
C PRO A 498 -10.53 -5.43 52.74
#